data_AF-A0A934TCG8-F1
#
_entry.id   AF-A0A934TCG8-F1
#
_cell.length_a   1.000
_cell.length_b   1.000
_cell.length_c   1.000
_cell.angle_alpha   90.00
_cell.angle_beta   90.00
_cell.angle_gamma   90.00
#
_symmetry.space_group_name_H-M   'P 1'
#
loop_
_entity.id
_entity.type
_entity.pdbx_description
1 polymer ?
#
loop_
_entity_poly.entity_id
_entity_poly.type
_entity_poly.pdbx_seq_one_letter_code
_entity_poly.pdbx_strand_id
1 'polypeptide(L)'
;MTRDQQLKTLKSPKASKEQLREALAASLGVAYERQSKEKETTLFAQCRDTFLEAYKKHTSFDYSFEAKDGKALASIINKIGKIENVQDDLEKLDSFNVLIYYLPDWYKQNAFSLTVINNKFNEIVASIRKNGGKKTGITDDYKARVLNDLTT
;
A
#
# COMPACT_ATOMS: atom_id res chain seq x y z
N MET A 1 -16.88 -31.77 -22.12
CA MET A 1 -15.89 -32.87 -22.10
C MET A 1 -16.62 -34.18 -22.33
N THR A 2 -16.16 -35.05 -23.24
CA THR A 2 -16.74 -36.40 -23.38
C THR A 2 -16.18 -37.36 -22.32
N ARG A 3 -16.93 -38.42 -21.99
CA ARG A 3 -16.57 -39.40 -20.94
C ARG A 3 -15.20 -40.03 -21.12
N ASP A 4 -14.80 -40.31 -22.37
CA ASP A 4 -13.48 -40.87 -22.68
C ASP A 4 -12.34 -39.87 -22.48
N GLN A 5 -12.59 -38.58 -22.74
CA GLN A 5 -11.63 -37.52 -22.50
C GLN A 5 -11.41 -37.31 -20.99
N GLN A 6 -12.46 -37.42 -20.17
CA GLN A 6 -12.36 -37.33 -18.71
C GLN A 6 -11.50 -38.46 -18.13
N LEU A 7 -11.76 -39.71 -18.54
CA LEU A 7 -11.01 -40.88 -18.09
C LEU A 7 -9.54 -40.84 -18.50
N LYS A 8 -9.24 -40.33 -19.70
CA LYS A 8 -7.87 -40.15 -20.18
C LYS A 8 -7.12 -39.09 -19.37
N THR A 9 -7.78 -38.00 -19.00
CA THR A 9 -7.18 -36.95 -18.17
C THR A 9 -6.97 -37.40 -16.72
N LEU A 10 -7.95 -38.11 -16.12
CA LEU A 10 -7.85 -38.64 -14.75
C LEU A 10 -6.76 -39.70 -14.58
N LYS A 11 -6.48 -40.49 -15.62
CA LYS A 11 -5.45 -41.54 -15.60
C LYS A 11 -4.07 -41.06 -16.05
N SER A 12 -3.94 -39.80 -16.47
CA SER A 12 -2.67 -39.26 -16.97
C SER A 12 -1.77 -38.78 -15.84
N PRO A 13 -0.53 -39.30 -15.71
CA PRO A 13 0.42 -38.85 -14.69
C PRO A 13 1.00 -37.44 -14.97
N LYS A 14 0.73 -36.88 -16.15
CA LYS A 14 1.18 -35.54 -16.56
C LYS A 14 0.08 -34.47 -16.44
N ALA A 15 -1.13 -34.84 -16.00
CA ALA A 15 -2.22 -33.89 -15.86
C ALA A 15 -1.97 -32.95 -14.68
N SER A 16 -2.20 -31.64 -14.89
CA SER A 16 -2.09 -30.67 -13.82
C SER A 16 -3.21 -30.87 -12.78
N LYS A 17 -2.98 -30.41 -11.54
CA LYS A 17 -3.97 -30.49 -10.46
C LYS A 17 -5.30 -29.82 -10.83
N GLU A 18 -5.25 -28.80 -11.68
CA GLU A 18 -6.43 -28.09 -12.19
C GLU A 18 -7.19 -28.92 -13.23
N GLN A 19 -6.48 -29.56 -14.17
CA GLN A 19 -7.06 -30.45 -15.18
C GLN A 19 -7.71 -31.68 -14.54
N LEU A 20 -7.13 -32.21 -13.47
CA LEU A 20 -7.70 -33.33 -12.71
C LEU A 20 -8.99 -32.92 -11.99
N ARG A 21 -9.04 -31.72 -11.40
CA ARG A 21 -10.23 -31.20 -10.72
C ARG A 21 -11.37 -30.91 -11.69
N GLU A 22 -11.05 -30.34 -12.85
CA GLU A 22 -12.02 -30.08 -13.92
C GLU A 22 -12.60 -31.40 -14.49
N ALA A 23 -11.74 -32.39 -14.76
CA ALA A 23 -12.17 -33.71 -15.23
C ALA A 23 -13.02 -34.46 -14.18
N LEU A 24 -12.67 -34.34 -12.90
CA LEU A 24 -13.40 -34.96 -11.79
C LEU A 24 -14.77 -34.29 -11.60
N ALA A 25 -14.84 -32.96 -11.60
CA ALA A 25 -16.09 -32.21 -11.52
C ALA A 25 -17.01 -32.50 -12.71
N ALA A 26 -16.45 -32.56 -13.93
CA ALA A 26 -17.19 -32.93 -15.13
C ALA A 26 -17.70 -34.38 -15.10
N SER A 27 -17.02 -35.29 -14.37
CA SER A 27 -17.49 -36.67 -14.16
C SER A 27 -18.61 -36.77 -13.11
N LEU A 28 -18.63 -35.86 -12.15
CA LEU A 28 -19.64 -35.76 -11.09
C LEU A 28 -20.87 -34.92 -11.49
N GLY A 29 -20.85 -34.32 -12.69
CA GLY A 29 -21.93 -33.45 -13.18
C GLY A 29 -22.02 -32.11 -12.45
N VAL A 30 -20.96 -31.71 -11.75
CA VAL A 30 -20.90 -30.45 -10.98
C VAL A 30 -20.07 -29.44 -11.77
N ALA A 31 -20.53 -28.19 -11.85
CA ALA A 31 -19.78 -27.12 -12.46
C ALA A 31 -18.48 -26.86 -11.66
N TYR A 32 -17.32 -26.98 -12.31
CA TYR A 32 -16.06 -26.59 -11.70
C TYR A 32 -15.87 -25.09 -11.87
N GLU A 33 -16.21 -24.33 -10.84
CA GLU A 33 -15.72 -22.97 -10.73
C GLU A 33 -14.25 -23.05 -10.35
N ARG A 34 -13.38 -22.71 -11.32
CA ARG A 34 -11.98 -22.44 -11.02
C ARG A 34 -12.02 -21.35 -9.97
N GLN A 35 -11.64 -21.68 -8.73
CA GLN A 35 -11.37 -20.67 -7.72
C GLN A 35 -10.25 -19.81 -8.29
N SER A 36 -10.63 -18.71 -8.94
CA SER A 36 -9.77 -17.54 -9.00
C SER A 36 -9.41 -17.33 -7.56
N LYS A 37 -8.14 -17.54 -7.23
CA LYS A 37 -7.59 -16.91 -6.05
C LYS A 37 -7.82 -15.43 -6.30
N GLU A 38 -8.96 -14.90 -5.84
CA GLU A 38 -9.00 -13.55 -5.33
C GLU A 38 -7.81 -13.52 -4.41
N LYS A 39 -6.71 -12.97 -4.92
CA LYS A 39 -5.56 -12.70 -4.09
C LYS A 39 -6.16 -11.73 -3.09
N GLU A 40 -6.41 -12.20 -1.87
CA GLU A 40 -6.57 -11.31 -0.73
C GLU A 40 -5.51 -10.24 -0.93
N THR A 41 -5.96 -9.03 -1.26
CA THR A 41 -5.08 -7.95 -1.63
C THR A 41 -4.29 -7.67 -0.38
N THR A 42 -3.07 -8.18 -0.34
CA THR A 42 -2.21 -8.03 0.83
C THR A 42 -2.10 -6.54 1.13
N LEU A 43 -1.98 -6.16 2.40
CA LEU A 43 -1.80 -4.76 2.80
C LEU A 43 -0.73 -4.07 1.94
N PHE A 44 0.34 -4.81 1.62
CA PHE A 44 1.37 -4.37 0.69
C PHE A 44 0.85 -4.01 -0.70
N ALA A 45 0.01 -4.85 -1.30
CA ALA A 45 -0.58 -4.58 -2.62
C ALA A 45 -1.50 -3.35 -2.56
N GLN A 46 -2.30 -3.22 -1.50
CA GLN A 46 -3.18 -2.06 -1.31
C GLN A 46 -2.37 -0.77 -1.17
N CYS A 47 -1.37 -0.72 -0.30
CA CYS A 47 -0.50 0.46 -0.15
C CYS A 47 0.26 0.77 -1.44
N ARG A 48 0.68 -0.26 -2.19
CA ARG A 48 1.33 -0.06 -3.49
C ARG A 48 0.37 0.63 -4.45
N ASP A 49 -0.85 0.12 -4.57
CA ASP A 49 -1.83 0.62 -5.52
C ASP A 49 -2.24 2.07 -5.16
N THR A 50 -2.43 2.40 -3.88
CA THR A 50 -2.63 3.79 -3.42
C THR A 50 -1.46 4.70 -3.83
N PHE A 51 -0.22 4.25 -3.65
CA PHE A 51 0.94 5.05 -4.04
C PHE A 51 0.99 5.29 -5.56
N LEU A 52 0.73 4.26 -6.35
CA LEU A 52 0.72 4.36 -7.82
C LEU A 52 -0.37 5.31 -8.30
N GLU A 53 -1.56 5.25 -7.72
CA GLU A 53 -2.65 6.19 -8.02
C GLU A 53 -2.29 7.62 -7.65
N ALA A 54 -1.73 7.84 -6.46
CA ALA A 54 -1.28 9.16 -6.03
C ALA A 54 -0.18 9.71 -6.95
N TYR A 55 0.76 8.85 -7.39
CA TYR A 55 1.83 9.21 -8.32
C TYR A 55 1.24 9.64 -9.65
N LYS A 56 0.41 8.79 -10.25
CA LYS A 56 -0.23 9.08 -11.52
C LYS A 56 -1.07 10.35 -11.47
N LYS A 57 -1.79 10.59 -10.37
CA LYS A 57 -2.59 11.81 -10.19
C LYS A 57 -1.72 13.08 -10.12
N HIS A 58 -0.54 12.99 -9.51
CA HIS A 58 0.34 14.15 -9.33
C HIS A 58 1.27 14.42 -10.52
N THR A 59 1.78 13.38 -11.19
CA THR A 59 2.77 13.51 -12.26
C THR A 59 2.17 13.29 -13.65
N SER A 60 0.96 12.72 -13.75
CA SER A 60 0.36 12.23 -15.01
C SER A 60 1.18 11.13 -15.72
N PHE A 61 2.18 10.56 -15.06
CA PHE A 61 3.01 9.48 -15.59
C PHE A 61 2.79 8.18 -14.81
N ASP A 62 2.98 7.05 -15.48
CA ASP A 62 2.98 5.74 -14.84
C ASP A 62 4.32 5.51 -14.13
N TYR A 63 4.28 5.13 -12.85
CA TYR A 63 5.48 4.87 -12.05
C TYR A 63 6.09 3.51 -12.41
N SER A 64 7.38 3.48 -12.73
CA SER A 64 8.12 2.23 -12.91
C SER A 64 8.48 1.63 -11.56
N PHE A 65 7.67 0.68 -11.09
CA PHE A 65 7.89 0.02 -9.81
C PHE A 65 9.00 -1.04 -9.90
N GLU A 66 10.13 -0.79 -9.23
CA GLU A 66 11.25 -1.73 -9.15
C GLU A 66 11.24 -2.54 -7.84
N ALA A 67 12.02 -3.61 -7.78
CA ALA A 67 12.19 -4.42 -6.56
C ALA A 67 12.71 -3.59 -5.35
N LYS A 68 13.41 -2.49 -5.61
CA LYS A 68 13.90 -1.54 -4.59
C LYS A 68 12.74 -0.78 -3.94
N ASP A 69 11.74 -0.39 -4.73
CA ASP A 69 10.53 0.27 -4.25
C ASP A 69 9.70 -0.66 -3.38
N GLY A 70 9.65 -1.95 -3.73
CA GLY A 70 8.99 -2.95 -2.89
C GLY A 70 9.63 -3.08 -1.50
N LYS A 71 10.96 -3.08 -1.42
CA LYS A 71 11.66 -3.05 -0.12
C LYS A 71 11.38 -1.76 0.65
N ALA A 72 11.34 -0.62 -0.04
CA ALA A 72 11.05 0.66 0.57
C ALA A 72 9.61 0.72 1.12
N LEU A 73 8.62 0.26 0.37
CA LEU A 73 7.22 0.20 0.78
C LEU A 73 7.03 -0.68 2.03
N ALA A 74 7.62 -1.88 2.04
CA ALA A 74 7.58 -2.77 3.20
C ALA A 74 8.25 -2.13 4.43
N SER A 75 9.34 -1.39 4.23
CA SER A 75 10.01 -0.66 5.31
C SER A 75 9.14 0.48 5.86
N ILE A 76 8.45 1.22 4.99
CA ILE A 76 7.52 2.29 5.39
C ILE A 76 6.37 1.73 6.22
N ILE A 77 5.72 0.65 5.76
CA ILE A 77 4.63 -0.03 6.49
C ILE A 77 5.09 -0.45 7.89
N ASN A 78 6.28 -1.06 7.98
CA ASN A 78 6.85 -1.46 9.27
C ASN A 78 7.17 -0.26 10.18
N LYS A 79 7.58 0.88 9.62
CA LYS A 79 7.81 2.10 10.41
C LYS A 79 6.51 2.70 10.92
N ILE A 80 5.44 2.68 10.13
CA ILE A 80 4.09 3.12 10.53
C ILE A 80 3.61 2.30 11.73
N GLY A 81 3.69 0.96 11.65
CA GLY A 81 3.31 0.09 12.76
C GLY A 81 4.09 0.34 14.07
N LYS A 82 5.29 0.93 13.99
CA LYS A 82 6.12 1.28 15.15
C LYS A 82 5.79 2.63 15.79
N ILE A 83 5.18 3.57 15.06
CA ILE A 83 4.95 4.93 15.58
C ILE A 83 3.86 4.94 16.67
N GLU A 84 2.84 4.09 16.55
CA GLU A 84 1.68 4.08 17.45
C GLU A 84 1.33 2.69 18.03
N ASN A 85 2.24 1.70 17.92
CA ASN A 85 1.94 0.29 18.22
C ASN A 85 0.70 -0.22 17.46
N VAL A 86 0.45 0.33 16.28
CA VAL A 86 -0.64 -0.05 15.40
C VAL A 86 -0.39 -1.48 14.93
N GLN A 87 -1.12 -2.43 15.52
CA GLN A 87 -1.06 -3.84 15.15
C GLN A 87 -2.04 -4.15 14.03
N ASP A 88 -3.15 -3.42 13.94
CA ASP A 88 -4.19 -3.64 12.94
C ASP A 88 -3.72 -3.22 11.53
N ASP A 89 -4.06 -4.05 10.56
CA ASP A 89 -3.66 -3.86 9.17
C ASP A 89 -4.47 -2.74 8.49
N LEU A 90 -5.72 -2.54 8.92
CA LEU A 90 -6.55 -1.43 8.42
C LEU A 90 -6.00 -0.06 8.87
N GLU A 91 -5.61 0.05 10.14
CA GLU A 91 -5.03 1.29 10.68
C GLU A 91 -3.67 1.63 10.05
N LYS A 92 -2.83 0.61 9.75
CA LYS A 92 -1.58 0.81 9.01
C LYS A 92 -1.83 1.35 7.61
N LEU A 93 -2.86 0.84 6.93
CA LEU A 93 -3.24 1.28 5.59
C LEU A 93 -3.78 2.71 5.61
N ASP A 94 -4.64 3.04 6.57
CA ASP A 94 -5.18 4.40 6.70
C ASP A 94 -4.05 5.41 7.00
N SER A 95 -3.16 5.07 7.93
CA SER A 95 -1.97 5.86 8.24
C SER A 95 -1.07 6.06 7.01
N PHE A 96 -0.92 5.03 6.18
CA PHE A 96 -0.17 5.14 4.92
C PHE A 96 -0.86 6.07 3.92
N ASN A 97 -2.18 5.95 3.75
CA ASN A 97 -2.96 6.84 2.88
C ASN A 97 -2.84 8.31 3.32
N VAL A 98 -2.96 8.56 4.63
CA VAL A 98 -2.76 9.89 5.23
C VAL A 98 -1.35 10.42 4.94
N LEU A 99 -0.32 9.58 5.12
CA LEU A 99 1.05 9.97 4.83
C LEU A 99 1.22 10.39 3.37
N ILE A 100 0.71 9.60 2.41
CA ILE A 100 0.80 9.92 0.98
C ILE A 100 0.02 11.19 0.63
N TYR A 101 -1.17 11.37 1.20
CA TYR A 101 -1.99 12.56 0.96
C TYR A 101 -1.30 13.84 1.44
N TYR A 102 -0.77 13.82 2.68
CA TYR A 102 -0.09 14.94 3.32
C TYR A 102 1.40 15.04 2.97
N LEU A 103 1.88 14.32 1.95
CA LEU A 103 3.25 14.48 1.48
C LEU A 103 3.53 15.96 1.15
N PRO A 104 4.61 16.56 1.70
CA PRO A 104 4.96 17.93 1.42
C PRO A 104 5.17 18.19 -0.09
N ASP A 105 4.81 19.38 -0.56
CA ASP A 105 4.86 19.72 -1.99
C ASP A 105 6.26 19.57 -2.60
N TRP A 106 7.30 19.84 -1.82
CA TRP A 106 8.68 19.68 -2.27
C TRP A 106 9.06 18.21 -2.57
N TYR A 107 8.38 17.21 -1.96
CA TYR A 107 8.52 15.80 -2.36
C TYR A 107 7.76 15.48 -3.63
N LYS A 108 6.55 16.03 -3.76
CA LYS A 108 5.70 15.85 -4.95
C LYS A 108 6.37 16.43 -6.19
N GLN A 109 7.14 17.51 -6.03
CA GLN A 109 7.82 18.21 -7.12
C GLN A 109 9.20 17.64 -7.49
N ASN A 110 10.02 17.24 -6.50
CA ASN A 110 11.43 16.94 -6.78
C ASN A 110 11.79 15.44 -6.73
N ALA A 111 11.03 14.62 -6.00
CA ALA A 111 11.45 13.25 -5.71
C ALA A 111 10.30 12.35 -5.23
N PHE A 112 9.24 12.22 -6.04
CA PHE A 112 8.07 11.40 -5.71
C PHE A 112 8.38 9.90 -5.91
N SER A 113 9.28 9.33 -5.09
CA SER A 113 9.68 7.92 -5.09
C SER A 113 9.58 7.31 -3.71
N LEU A 114 9.15 6.05 -3.64
CA LEU A 114 9.06 5.28 -2.39
C LEU A 114 10.40 5.19 -1.66
N THR A 115 11.52 5.09 -2.39
CA THR A 115 12.86 5.03 -1.80
C THR A 115 13.23 6.32 -1.05
N VAL A 116 12.90 7.46 -1.64
CA VAL A 116 13.16 8.78 -1.08
C VAL A 116 12.25 9.03 0.13
N ILE A 117 10.97 8.67 0.01
CA ILE A 117 10.01 8.71 1.11
C ILE A 117 10.49 7.84 2.29
N ASN A 118 10.99 6.63 2.03
CA ASN A 118 11.49 5.76 3.08
C ASN A 118 12.73 6.33 3.78
N ASN A 119 13.69 6.87 3.03
CA ASN A 119 14.92 7.43 3.59
C ASN A 119 14.64 8.63 4.48
N LYS A 120 13.67 9.47 4.10
CA LYS A 120 13.33 10.69 4.83
C LYS A 120 12.01 10.57 5.61
N PHE A 121 11.58 9.34 5.89
CA PHE A 121 10.30 9.06 6.54
C PHE A 121 10.11 9.84 7.85
N ASN A 122 11.14 9.87 8.71
CA ASN A 122 11.09 10.60 9.98
C ASN A 122 10.93 12.12 9.78
N GLU A 123 11.58 12.69 8.77
CA GLU A 123 11.44 14.10 8.43
C GLU A 123 10.05 14.41 7.90
N ILE A 124 9.50 13.53 7.06
CA ILE A 124 8.13 13.64 6.52
C ILE A 124 7.13 13.59 7.67
N VAL A 125 7.19 12.59 8.54
CA VAL A 125 6.28 12.46 9.69
C VAL A 125 6.43 13.65 10.63
N ALA A 126 7.66 14.11 10.91
CA ALA A 126 7.88 15.32 11.71
C ALA A 126 7.32 16.57 11.02
N SER A 127 7.45 16.69 9.70
CA SER A 127 6.90 17.80 8.91
C SER A 127 5.37 17.76 8.90
N ILE A 128 4.76 16.59 8.72
CA ILE A 128 3.31 16.38 8.79
C ILE A 128 2.81 16.70 10.21
N ARG A 129 3.51 16.30 11.27
CA ARG A 129 3.14 16.65 12.65
C ARG A 129 3.27 18.15 12.91
N LYS A 130 4.35 18.79 12.43
CA LYS A 130 4.57 20.24 12.55
C LYS A 130 3.61 21.08 11.70
N ASN A 131 3.22 20.59 10.53
CA ASN A 131 2.33 21.29 9.60
C ASN A 131 0.84 20.97 9.86
N GLY A 132 0.54 19.77 10.34
CA GLY A 132 -0.77 19.34 10.83
C GLY A 132 -1.20 20.05 12.11
N GLY A 133 -0.23 20.50 12.93
CA GLY A 133 -0.47 21.46 14.01
C GLY A 133 -0.57 22.93 13.55
N LYS A 134 -0.30 23.24 12.28
CA LYS A 134 -0.17 24.61 11.74
C LYS A 134 -1.22 24.98 10.68
N LYS A 135 -2.41 24.38 10.73
CA LYS A 135 -3.61 24.98 10.11
C LYS A 135 -4.64 25.52 11.10
N THR A 136 -4.31 25.56 12.39
CA THR A 136 -5.08 26.34 13.37
C THR A 136 -4.15 27.05 14.35
N GLY A 137 -3.94 28.34 14.11
CA GLY A 137 -3.67 29.31 15.18
C GLY A 137 -2.23 29.46 15.64
N ILE A 138 -1.59 30.52 15.13
CA ILE A 138 -0.60 31.34 15.86
C ILE A 138 0.62 30.56 16.36
N THR A 139 1.69 30.66 15.57
CA THR A 139 3.06 30.31 15.92
C THR A 139 3.31 30.53 17.41
N ASP A 140 3.77 29.51 18.14
CA ASP A 140 4.27 29.66 19.52
C ASP A 140 5.31 30.79 19.64
N ASP A 141 5.96 31.13 18.53
CA ASP A 141 6.86 32.29 18.38
C ASP A 141 6.15 33.64 18.58
N TYR A 142 4.89 33.79 18.15
CA TYR A 142 4.09 35.00 18.35
C TYR A 142 3.57 35.08 19.80
N LYS A 143 3.15 33.94 20.39
CA LYS A 143 2.78 33.89 21.81
C LYS A 143 3.98 34.20 22.71
N ALA A 144 5.17 33.67 22.40
CA ALA A 144 6.40 33.96 23.12
C ALA A 144 6.83 35.43 23.01
N ARG A 145 6.64 36.06 21.84
CA ARG A 145 6.88 37.51 21.67
C ARG A 145 5.89 38.36 22.47
N VAL A 146 4.60 38.07 22.39
CA VAL A 146 3.56 38.83 23.11
C VAL A 146 3.66 38.66 24.62
N LEU A 147 4.04 37.48 25.12
CA LEU A 147 4.31 37.27 26.55
C LEU A 147 5.52 38.08 27.05
N ASN A 148 6.60 38.18 26.27
CA ASN A 148 7.75 39.02 26.63
C ASN A 148 7.41 40.52 26.62
N ASP A 149 6.56 40.96 25.71
CA ASP A 149 6.11 42.37 25.63
C ASP A 149 5.12 42.76 26.75
N LEU A 150 4.47 41.80 27.41
CA LEU A 150 3.55 42.04 28.54
C LEU A 150 4.23 41.95 29.91
N THR A 151 5.41 41.34 29.99
CA THR A 151 6.20 41.21 31.23
C THR A 151 7.33 42.23 31.36
N THR A 152 7.42 43.17 30.42
CA THR A 152 8.32 44.34 30.47
C THR A 152 7.49 45.60 30.62
#